data_AF-L7EF46-F1
#
_entry.id   AF-L7EF46-F1
#
_cell.length_a   1.000
_cell.length_b   1.000
_cell.length_c   1.000
_cell.angle_alpha   90.00
_cell.angle_beta   90.00
_cell.angle_gamma   90.00
#
_symmetry.space_group_name_H-M   'P 1'
#
loop_
_entity.id
_entity.type
_entity.pdbx_description
1 polymer ?
#
loop_
_entity_poly.entity_id
_entity_poly.type
_entity_poly.pdbx_seq_one_letter_code
_entity_poly.pdbx_strand_id
1 'polypeptide(L)'
;MNKKISVLAPDLSGGGGTRVYLIAQVLQQLNCQVTVYGPIFGWEIYPTPPGNIAVVSVKGNNYPQFFGQIKTLLDRLSGEIIYAVKPRPTSFGIGLLKHFFSHVP
;
A
#
# COMPACT_ATOMS: atom_id res chain seq x y z
N MET A 1 5.68 -4.28 -18.72
CA MET A 1 4.73 -3.16 -18.85
C MET A 1 5.30 -1.97 -18.09
N ASN A 2 5.57 -0.84 -18.74
CA ASN A 2 6.08 0.35 -18.02
C ASN A 2 4.91 1.09 -17.32
N LYS A 3 4.34 0.47 -16.30
CA LYS A 3 3.22 1.01 -15.51
C LYS A 3 3.66 1.28 -14.08
N LYS A 4 3.17 2.38 -13.49
CA LYS A 4 3.34 2.68 -12.06
C LYS A 4 2.22 2.02 -11.27
N ILE A 5 2.55 1.17 -10.32
CA ILE A 5 1.58 0.42 -9.52
C ILE A 5 1.79 0.74 -8.04
N SER A 6 0.73 1.21 -7.41
CA SER A 6 0.66 1.37 -5.95
C SER A 6 0.12 0.08 -5.34
N VAL A 7 0.92 -0.65 -4.59
CA VAL A 7 0.47 -1.87 -3.90
C VAL A 7 0.13 -1.53 -2.45
N LEU A 8 -1.13 -1.72 -2.06
CA LEU A 8 -1.64 -1.36 -0.73
C LEU A 8 -1.63 -2.57 0.23
N ALA A 9 -0.83 -2.44 1.28
CA ALA A 9 -0.79 -3.36 2.40
C ALA A 9 -1.89 -3.03 3.44
N PRO A 10 -2.55 -4.05 4.02
CA PRO A 10 -3.48 -3.82 5.13
C PRO A 10 -2.75 -3.42 6.43
N ASP A 11 -1.49 -3.86 6.56
CA ASP A 11 -0.56 -3.58 7.65
C ASP A 11 0.86 -3.95 7.19
N LEU A 12 1.82 -3.06 7.42
CA LEU A 12 3.25 -3.23 7.08
C LEU A 12 4.09 -3.80 8.23
N SER A 13 3.50 -4.06 9.39
CA SER A 13 4.20 -4.50 10.61
C SER A 13 3.96 -5.97 10.98
N GLY A 14 3.47 -6.77 10.04
CA GLY A 14 3.12 -8.16 10.29
C GLY A 14 2.86 -8.94 9.01
N GLY A 15 2.02 -9.98 9.10
CA GLY A 15 1.72 -10.84 7.95
C GLY A 15 1.07 -10.14 6.75
N GLY A 16 0.65 -8.87 6.86
CA GLY A 16 0.27 -8.07 5.69
C GLY A 16 1.46 -7.81 4.75
N GLY A 17 2.62 -7.46 5.31
CA GLY A 17 3.82 -7.06 4.57
C GLY A 17 4.37 -8.16 3.66
N THR A 18 4.48 -9.41 4.14
CA THR A 18 5.06 -10.52 3.36
C THR A 18 4.37 -10.73 2.01
N ARG A 19 3.03 -10.64 1.97
CA ARG A 19 2.21 -10.96 0.79
C ARG A 19 2.32 -9.83 -0.23
N VAL A 20 2.35 -8.61 0.28
CA VAL A 20 2.50 -7.39 -0.53
C VAL A 20 3.87 -7.35 -1.19
N TYR A 21 4.94 -7.74 -0.48
CA TYR A 21 6.27 -7.80 -1.09
C TYR A 21 6.39 -8.86 -2.17
N LEU A 22 5.79 -10.05 -2.00
CA LEU A 22 5.77 -11.06 -3.06
C LEU A 22 5.10 -10.52 -4.33
N ILE A 23 3.92 -9.89 -4.18
CA ILE A 23 3.20 -9.27 -5.31
C ILE A 23 4.05 -8.17 -5.94
N ALA A 24 4.68 -7.33 -5.13
CA ALA A 24 5.55 -6.26 -5.62
C ALA A 24 6.76 -6.80 -6.42
N GLN A 25 7.40 -7.88 -5.97
CA GLN A 25 8.49 -8.52 -6.72
C GLN A 25 8.03 -9.07 -8.06
N VAL A 26 6.88 -9.75 -8.10
CA VAL A 26 6.30 -10.24 -9.36
C VAL A 26 6.00 -9.09 -10.31
N LEU A 27 5.41 -8.00 -9.82
CA LEU A 27 5.15 -6.81 -10.63
C LEU A 27 6.43 -6.15 -11.14
N GLN A 28 7.49 -6.09 -10.33
CA GLN A 28 8.81 -5.60 -10.78
C GLN A 28 9.40 -6.50 -11.88
N GLN A 29 9.28 -7.82 -11.77
CA GLN A 29 9.69 -8.77 -12.82
C GLN A 29 8.91 -8.59 -14.12
N LEU A 30 7.67 -8.10 -14.04
CA LEU A 30 6.87 -7.70 -15.20
C LEU A 30 7.24 -6.30 -15.74
N ASN A 31 8.35 -5.72 -15.29
CA ASN A 31 8.87 -4.40 -15.62
C ASN A 31 7.97 -3.22 -15.17
N CYS A 32 7.12 -3.42 -14.16
CA CYS A 32 6.33 -2.34 -13.57
C CYS A 32 7.16 -1.57 -12.53
N GLN A 33 6.90 -0.26 -12.41
CA GLN A 33 7.43 0.55 -11.33
C GLN A 33 6.51 0.39 -10.12
N VAL A 34 7.04 -0.13 -9.01
CA VAL A 34 6.22 -0.52 -7.87
C VAL A 34 6.61 0.26 -6.63
N THR A 35 5.60 0.82 -5.96
CA THR A 35 5.74 1.36 -4.60
C THR A 35 4.70 0.69 -3.70
N VAL A 36 5.16 0.18 -2.56
CA VAL A 36 4.32 -0.41 -1.53
C VAL A 36 3.88 0.68 -0.56
N TYR A 37 2.59 0.71 -0.23
CA TYR A 37 1.98 1.67 0.67
C TYR A 37 1.23 0.96 1.79
N GLY A 38 1.18 1.54 2.98
CA GLY A 38 0.31 1.03 4.03
C GLY A 38 0.58 1.61 5.41
N PRO A 39 -0.30 1.32 6.38
CA PRO A 39 -0.07 1.69 7.78
C PRO A 39 0.88 0.70 8.48
N ILE A 40 1.57 1.19 9.52
CA ILE A 40 2.32 0.38 10.49
C ILE A 40 1.55 0.40 11.82
N PHE A 41 0.92 -0.70 12.22
CA PHE A 41 0.23 -0.79 13.51
C PHE A 41 1.13 -1.24 14.66
N GLY A 42 2.18 -1.99 14.36
CA GLY A 42 3.22 -2.42 15.28
C GLY A 42 4.35 -1.40 15.41
N TRP A 43 5.53 -1.89 15.77
CA TRP A 43 6.68 -1.05 16.10
C TRP A 43 7.41 -0.51 14.86
N GLU A 44 7.53 -1.35 13.83
CA GLU A 44 8.32 -1.06 12.65
C GLU A 44 7.79 -1.80 11.42
N ILE A 45 8.39 -1.52 10.27
CA ILE A 45 8.13 -2.28 9.04
C ILE A 45 8.68 -3.69 9.24
N TYR A 46 7.80 -4.68 9.16
CA TYR A 46 8.15 -6.08 9.26
C TYR A 46 7.28 -6.93 8.30
N PRO A 47 7.90 -7.79 7.47
CA PRO A 47 9.34 -8.03 7.36
C PRO A 47 10.07 -6.86 6.66
N THR A 48 11.39 -6.85 6.70
CA THR A 48 12.20 -5.90 5.91
C THR A 48 11.86 -6.04 4.42
N PRO A 49 11.64 -4.95 3.69
CA PRO A 49 11.34 -5.00 2.26
C PRO A 49 12.48 -5.69 1.49
N PRO A 50 12.20 -6.71 0.66
CA PRO A 50 13.24 -7.37 -0.10
C PRO A 50 13.70 -6.53 -1.30
N GLY A 51 14.99 -6.55 -1.59
CA GLY A 51 15.58 -5.88 -2.76
C GLY A 51 15.43 -4.36 -2.71
N ASN A 52 14.99 -3.77 -3.82
CA ASN A 52 14.83 -2.32 -3.99
C ASN A 52 13.37 -1.86 -3.95
N ILE A 53 12.48 -2.61 -3.30
CA ILE A 53 11.07 -2.24 -3.20
C ILE A 53 10.94 -0.96 -2.37
N ALA A 54 10.45 0.10 -3.00
CA ALA A 54 10.12 1.34 -2.31
C ALA A 54 8.90 1.12 -1.40
N VAL A 55 9.01 1.56 -0.15
CA VAL A 55 7.92 1.48 0.83
C VAL A 55 7.61 2.86 1.38
N VAL A 56 6.34 3.24 1.34
CA VAL A 56 5.82 4.48 1.93
C VAL A 56 4.81 4.11 3.01
N SER A 57 5.18 4.38 4.26
CA SER A 57 4.33 4.08 5.40
C SER A 57 3.66 5.32 6.00
N VAL A 58 2.57 5.06 6.71
CA VAL A 58 1.94 5.99 7.66
C VAL A 58 1.78 5.28 9.00
N LYS A 59 1.58 6.03 10.09
CA LYS A 59 1.33 5.41 11.39
C LYS A 59 -0.07 4.79 11.39
N GLY A 60 -0.19 3.53 11.77
CA GLY A 60 -1.48 2.89 12.04
C GLY A 60 -2.07 3.44 13.34
N ASN A 61 -3.38 3.66 13.37
CA ASN A 61 -4.11 4.10 14.55
C ASN A 61 -5.49 3.44 14.58
N ASN A 62 -6.13 3.42 15.75
CA ASN A 62 -7.55 3.12 15.84
C ASN A 62 -8.40 4.27 15.28
N TYR A 63 -9.65 3.98 14.96
CA TYR A 63 -10.62 5.02 14.65
C TYR A 63 -11.02 5.78 15.93
N PRO A 64 -11.29 7.09 15.83
CA PRO A 64 -11.32 7.91 14.61
C PRO A 64 -9.96 8.46 14.15
N GLN A 65 -8.90 8.33 14.94
CA GLN A 65 -7.59 8.95 14.68
C GLN A 65 -6.98 8.51 13.34
N PHE A 66 -7.33 7.32 12.87
CA PHE A 66 -6.87 6.81 11.58
C PHE A 66 -7.35 7.63 10.36
N PHE A 67 -8.43 8.40 10.46
CA PHE A 67 -8.93 9.20 9.32
C PHE A 67 -7.89 10.20 8.79
N GLY A 68 -7.09 10.81 9.66
CA GLY A 68 -6.00 11.69 9.23
C GLY A 68 -4.94 10.94 8.42
N GLN A 69 -4.63 9.70 8.81
CA GLN A 69 -3.65 8.86 8.13
C GLN A 69 -4.17 8.32 6.80
N ILE A 70 -5.49 8.09 6.69
CA ILE A 70 -6.14 7.76 5.42
C ILE A 70 -5.91 8.90 4.41
N LYS A 71 -6.17 10.15 4.79
CA LYS A 71 -5.91 11.31 3.93
C LYS A 71 -4.44 11.38 3.51
N THR A 72 -3.52 11.28 4.47
CA THR A 72 -2.08 11.28 4.18
C THR A 72 -1.68 10.17 3.19
N LEU A 73 -2.27 8.98 3.30
CA LEU A 73 -1.97 7.89 2.37
C LEU A 73 -2.55 8.17 0.97
N LEU A 74 -3.79 8.67 0.88
CA LEU A 74 -4.45 9.03 -0.38
C LEU A 74 -3.67 10.08 -1.17
N ASP A 75 -3.10 11.07 -0.48
CA ASP A 75 -2.28 12.14 -1.07
C ASP A 75 -0.93 11.61 -1.60
N ARG A 76 -0.40 10.54 -0.99
CA ARG A 76 0.89 9.93 -1.37
C ARG A 76 0.78 8.86 -2.46
N LEU A 77 -0.42 8.30 -2.68
CA LEU A 77 -0.67 7.31 -3.72
C LEU A 77 -0.52 7.93 -5.11
N SER A 78 0.45 7.44 -5.88
CA SER A 78 0.83 7.98 -7.19
C SER A 78 0.84 6.97 -8.34
N GLY A 79 0.44 5.71 -8.10
CA GLY A 79 0.32 4.69 -9.13
C GLY A 79 -0.82 4.96 -10.12
N GLU A 80 -0.63 4.52 -11.36
CA GLU A 80 -1.67 4.46 -12.40
C GLU A 80 -2.66 3.31 -12.17
N ILE A 81 -2.26 2.33 -11.35
CA ILE A 81 -3.08 1.20 -10.92
C ILE A 81 -2.88 1.02 -9.42
N ILE A 82 -3.94 0.68 -8.70
CA ILE A 82 -3.89 0.36 -7.27
C ILE A 82 -4.14 -1.13 -7.08
N TYR A 83 -3.13 -1.83 -6.57
CA TYR A 83 -3.28 -3.24 -6.19
C TYR A 83 -3.53 -3.33 -4.67
N ALA A 84 -4.78 -3.46 -4.26
CA ALA A 84 -5.13 -3.60 -2.85
C ALA A 84 -5.08 -5.05 -2.35
N VAL A 85 -4.28 -5.32 -1.31
CA VAL A 85 -4.13 -6.67 -0.75
C VAL A 85 -5.10 -6.87 0.42
N LYS A 86 -6.01 -7.85 0.27
CA LYS A 86 -7.12 -8.20 1.18
C LYS A 86 -8.27 -7.19 1.23
N PRO A 87 -9.52 -7.64 1.49
CA PRO A 87 -10.67 -6.76 1.67
C PRO A 87 -10.67 -6.11 3.07
N ARG A 88 -9.67 -5.26 3.34
CA ARG A 88 -9.56 -4.52 4.61
C ARG A 88 -9.77 -3.02 4.38
N PRO A 89 -10.31 -2.28 5.36
CA PRO A 89 -10.44 -0.83 5.25
C PRO A 89 -9.11 -0.13 4.95
N THR A 90 -8.01 -0.64 5.50
CA THR A 90 -6.65 -0.10 5.36
C THR A 90 -5.96 -0.42 4.03
N SER A 91 -6.53 -1.31 3.22
CA SER A 91 -6.05 -1.63 1.88
C SER A 91 -7.15 -1.40 0.85
N PHE A 92 -8.08 -2.35 0.68
CA PHE A 92 -9.17 -2.23 -0.29
C PHE A 92 -10.04 -0.99 -0.05
N GLY A 93 -10.32 -0.62 1.20
CA GLY A 93 -11.08 0.60 1.50
C GLY A 93 -10.37 1.88 1.02
N ILE A 94 -9.05 1.98 1.24
CA ILE A 94 -8.26 3.10 0.73
C ILE A 94 -8.21 3.09 -0.80
N GLY A 95 -8.06 1.90 -1.41
CA GLY A 95 -8.12 1.74 -2.86
C GLY A 95 -9.45 2.22 -3.45
N LEU A 96 -10.58 1.83 -2.84
CA LEU A 96 -11.92 2.30 -3.23
C LEU A 96 -12.07 3.81 -3.09
N LEU A 97 -11.58 4.41 -2.01
CA LEU A 97 -11.61 5.86 -1.84
C LEU A 97 -10.81 6.56 -2.94
N LYS A 98 -9.60 6.08 -3.24
CA LYS A 98 -8.78 6.65 -4.32
C LYS A 98 -9.42 6.47 -5.70
N HIS A 99 -10.04 5.32 -5.95
CA HIS A 99 -10.83 5.09 -7.15
C HIS A 99 -11.99 6.09 -7.27
N PHE A 100 -12.75 6.28 -6.19
CA PHE A 100 -13.89 7.20 -6.18
C PHE A 100 -13.49 8.65 -6.44
N PHE A 101 -12.37 9.12 -5.87
CA PHE A 101 -11.92 10.50 -6.02
C PHE A 101 -11.08 10.77 -7.27
N SER A 102 -10.40 9.76 -7.82
CA SER A 102 -9.39 9.95 -8.87
C SER A 102 -9.55 9.01 -10.07
N HIS A 103 -10.57 8.15 -10.08
CA HIS A 103 -10.86 7.18 -11.15
C HIS A 103 -9.69 6.25 -11.49
N VAL A 104 -8.79 6.03 -10.52
CA VAL A 104 -7.68 5.09 -10.66
C VAL A 104 -8.22 3.66 -10.54
N PRO A 105 -7.91 2.76 -11.48
CA PRO A 105 -8.34 1.36 -11.41
C PRO A 105 -7.67 0.59 -10.26
#